data_AF-A0A4R8EDC4-F1
#
_entry.id   AF-A0A4R8EDC4-F1
#
_cell.length_a   1.000
_cell.length_b   1.000
_cell.length_c   1.000
_cell.angle_alpha   90.00
_cell.angle_beta   90.00
_cell.angle_gamma   90.00
#
_symmetry.space_group_name_H-M   'P 1'
#
loop_
_entity.id
_entity.type
_entity.pdbx_description
1 polymer ?
#
loop_
_entity_poly.entity_id
_entity_poly.type
_entity_poly.pdbx_seq_one_letter_code
_entity_poly.pdbx_strand_id
1 'polypeptide(L)'
;MLSALSDRDSPRRPKWEGRYVYRRVGSRDWAGPYRLPMVPVRSRRPHPAAWGADGRIWTAAGHDLFVADDPAGPWQRRQLRLPAKQLITRIDPVAGGTAWLTTNNAFKIPGAAPGGHLYRSVDDGANWDYVPIDSAIR
;
A
#
# COMPACT_ATOMS: atom_id res chain seq x y z
N MET A 1 13.37 -7.74 -0.02
CA MET A 1 13.52 -6.56 0.87
C MET A 1 12.37 -6.59 1.88
N LEU A 2 12.64 -6.57 3.18
CA LEU A 2 11.60 -6.68 4.23
C LEU A 2 11.26 -5.28 4.76
N SER A 3 10.00 -4.88 4.69
CA SER A 3 9.44 -3.69 5.35
C SER A 3 8.68 -4.09 6.61
N ALA A 4 8.81 -3.30 7.68
CA ALA A 4 8.02 -3.46 8.90
C ALA A 4 7.05 -2.28 9.05
N LEU A 5 5.75 -2.58 9.02
CA LEU A 5 4.69 -1.67 9.46
C LEU A 5 4.55 -1.85 10.98
N SER A 6 4.83 -0.80 11.75
CA SER A 6 4.73 -0.84 13.21
C SER A 6 3.32 -0.45 13.65
N ASP A 7 2.58 -1.40 14.22
CA ASP A 7 1.38 -1.12 15.02
C ASP A 7 1.73 -0.95 16.50
N ARG A 8 1.00 -0.02 17.12
CA ARG A 8 0.95 0.54 18.49
C ARG A 8 2.05 0.33 19.56
N ASP A 9 2.82 -0.75 19.58
CA ASP A 9 3.62 -1.18 20.75
C ASP A 9 5.11 -1.48 20.44
N SER A 10 5.65 -1.00 19.32
CA SER A 10 7.08 -1.17 19.00
C SER A 10 7.98 -0.22 19.82
N PRO A 11 9.06 -0.70 20.46
CA PRO A 11 10.00 0.12 21.22
C PRO A 11 10.76 1.15 20.36
N ARG A 12 10.66 1.07 19.03
CA ARG A 12 11.27 2.03 18.10
C ARG A 12 10.35 3.18 17.68
N ARG A 13 9.13 3.25 18.23
CA ARG A 13 8.10 4.22 17.82
C ARG A 13 8.57 5.68 17.98
N PRO A 14 8.44 6.51 16.94
CA PRO A 14 8.65 7.95 17.06
C PRO A 14 7.59 8.61 17.94
N LYS A 15 7.95 9.71 18.62
CA LYS A 15 7.06 10.46 19.52
C LYS A 15 5.93 11.24 18.83
N TRP A 16 5.98 11.37 17.50
CA TRP A 16 4.98 12.10 16.70
C TRP A 16 3.83 11.21 16.24
N GLU A 17 2.68 11.83 15.93
CA GLU A 17 1.50 11.13 15.41
C GLU A 17 1.62 10.83 13.91
N GLY A 18 1.25 9.62 13.52
CA GLY A 18 1.18 9.18 12.13
C GLY A 18 1.62 7.73 11.92
N ARG A 19 1.64 7.33 10.65
CA ARG A 19 2.16 6.04 10.20
C ARG A 19 3.59 6.20 9.70
N TYR A 20 4.39 5.15 9.83
CA TYR A 20 5.79 5.17 9.48
C TYR A 20 6.31 3.82 9.02
N VAL A 21 7.40 3.86 8.27
CA VAL A 21 8.13 2.70 7.77
C VAL A 21 9.60 2.81 8.14
N TYR A 22 10.26 1.66 8.24
CA TYR A 22 11.72 1.58 8.31
C TYR A 22 12.25 0.89 7.07
N ARG A 23 13.40 1.34 6.59
CA ARG A 23 14.16 0.70 5.52
C ARG A 23 15.25 -0.15 6.14
N ARG A 24 15.30 -1.44 5.81
CA ARG A 24 16.44 -2.27 6.19
C ARG A 24 17.67 -1.84 5.38
N VAL A 25 18.76 -1.47 6.04
CA VAL A 25 20.01 -1.01 5.40
C VAL A 25 21.20 -1.95 5.67
N GLY A 26 20.99 -2.99 6.48
CA GLY A 26 21.98 -4.03 6.75
C GLY A 26 21.34 -5.32 7.23
N SER A 27 22.16 -6.29 7.63
CA SER A 27 21.66 -7.56 8.17
C SER A 27 20.87 -7.36 9.47
N ARG A 28 21.20 -6.34 10.27
CA ARG A 28 20.47 -5.98 11.51
C ARG A 28 20.09 -4.50 11.60
N ASP A 29 20.53 -3.68 10.65
CA ASP A 29 20.35 -2.22 10.70
C ASP A 29 19.12 -1.74 9.94
N TRP A 30 18.50 -0.72 10.50
CA TRP A 30 17.29 -0.09 9.99
C TRP A 30 17.46 1.42 9.97
N ALA A 31 17.14 2.04 8.84
CA ALA A 31 17.01 3.48 8.70
C ALA A 31 15.55 3.90 8.86
N GLY A 32 15.31 5.07 9.47
CA GLY A 32 13.99 5.61 9.77
C GLY A 32 13.81 5.95 11.26
N PRO A 33 12.58 6.22 11.72
CA PRO A 33 11.31 6.06 11.01
C PRO A 33 11.06 7.13 9.95
N TYR A 34 10.57 6.73 8.78
CA TYR A 34 10.11 7.64 7.74
C TYR A 34 8.59 7.79 7.81
N ARG A 35 8.12 9.04 7.81
CA ARG A 35 6.69 9.36 7.91
C ARG A 35 6.00 9.09 6.56
N LEU A 36 4.88 8.39 6.60
CA LEU A 36 4.04 8.19 5.42
C LEU A 36 3.19 9.44 5.14
N PRO A 37 2.83 9.73 3.88
CA PRO A 37 2.17 10.97 3.47
C PRO A 37 0.68 11.03 3.87
N MET A 38 0.13 9.93 4.36
CA MET A 38 -1.27 9.79 4.72
C MET A 38 -1.62 10.55 6.00
N VAL A 39 -2.76 11.25 5.97
CA VAL A 39 -3.34 11.92 7.14
C VAL A 39 -3.51 10.89 8.27
N PRO A 40 -3.17 11.21 9.53
CA PRO A 40 -3.43 10.34 10.66
C PRO A 40 -4.94 10.07 10.81
N VAL A 41 -5.40 8.95 10.27
CA VAL A 41 -6.77 8.48 10.50
C VAL A 41 -6.72 7.44 11.60
N ARG A 42 -7.62 7.52 12.59
CA ARG A 42 -7.81 6.50 13.65
C ARG A 42 -8.34 5.15 13.11
N SER A 43 -8.26 4.95 11.79
CA SER A 43 -8.78 3.81 11.08
C SER A 43 -7.96 2.55 11.39
N ARG A 44 -8.65 1.44 11.69
CA ARG A 44 -8.08 0.09 11.81
C ARG A 44 -7.78 -0.56 10.44
N ARG A 45 -7.87 0.20 9.34
CA ARG A 45 -7.72 -0.35 7.99
C ARG A 45 -6.25 -0.59 7.67
N PRO A 46 -5.93 -1.61 6.85
CA PRO A 46 -4.57 -1.87 6.43
C PRO A 46 -4.04 -0.66 5.65
N HIS A 47 -2.85 -0.21 6.03
CA HIS A 47 -2.06 0.76 5.28
C HIS A 47 -0.92 -0.01 4.63
N PRO A 48 -1.13 -0.65 3.48
CA PRO A 48 -0.08 -1.45 2.87
C PRO A 48 1.10 -0.55 2.51
N ALA A 49 2.31 -1.09 2.68
CA ALA A 49 3.53 -0.48 2.21
C ALA A 49 4.46 -1.56 1.66
N ALA A 50 4.96 -1.37 0.45
CA ALA A 50 5.79 -2.33 -0.26
C ALA A 50 6.91 -1.64 -1.02
N TRP A 51 8.04 -2.33 -1.14
CA TRP A 51 9.14 -1.91 -1.99
C TRP A 51 9.00 -2.58 -3.36
N GLY A 52 9.12 -1.82 -4.43
CA GLY A 52 9.23 -2.35 -5.78
C GLY A 52 10.64 -2.86 -6.07
N ALA A 53 10.76 -3.67 -7.12
CA ALA A 53 12.05 -4.16 -7.61
C ALA A 53 12.93 -3.01 -8.17
N ASP A 54 12.29 -1.90 -8.52
CA ASP A 54 12.89 -0.63 -8.94
C ASP A 54 13.47 0.21 -7.80
N GLY A 55 13.33 -0.24 -6.55
CA GLY A 55 13.78 0.49 -5.38
C GLY A 55 12.83 1.60 -4.92
N ARG A 56 11.67 1.81 -5.57
CA ARG A 56 10.64 2.75 -5.10
C ARG A 56 9.83 2.14 -3.96
N ILE A 57 9.33 3.00 -3.09
CA ILE A 57 8.39 2.62 -2.03
C ILE A 57 6.97 3.04 -2.40
N TRP A 58 6.04 2.12 -2.20
CA TRP A 58 4.63 2.27 -2.48
C TRP A 58 3.86 2.17 -1.17
N THR A 59 2.84 3.01 -0.98
CA THR A 59 1.93 2.89 0.16
C THR A 59 0.52 3.32 -0.20
N ALA A 60 -0.48 2.77 0.48
CA ALA A 60 -1.86 3.24 0.34
C ALA A 60 -2.58 3.46 1.66
N ALA A 61 -3.58 4.32 1.61
CA ALA A 61 -4.57 4.52 2.66
C ALA A 61 -5.95 4.73 2.03
N GLY A 62 -6.87 3.80 2.27
CA GLY A 62 -8.21 3.89 1.70
C GLY A 62 -8.19 3.81 0.18
N HIS A 63 -8.43 4.93 -0.50
CA HIS A 63 -8.42 5.02 -1.97
C HIS A 63 -7.13 5.64 -2.51
N ASP A 64 -6.29 6.17 -1.63
CA ASP A 64 -5.09 6.90 -2.01
C ASP A 64 -3.91 5.96 -2.13
N LEU A 65 -3.21 6.05 -3.25
CA LEU A 65 -1.94 5.38 -3.51
C LEU A 65 -0.85 6.43 -3.61
N PHE A 66 0.31 6.15 -3.01
CA PHE A 66 1.48 7.02 -3.04
C PHE A 66 2.73 6.24 -3.38
N VAL A 67 3.61 6.85 -4.18
CA VAL A 67 4.89 6.28 -4.61
C VAL A 67 6.01 7.29 -4.37
N ALA A 68 7.18 6.84 -3.92
CA ALA A 68 8.36 7.67 -3.76
C ALA A 68 9.64 6.89 -4.11
N ASP A 69 10.67 7.58 -4.62
CA ASP A 69 11.99 6.98 -4.86
C ASP A 69 12.79 6.80 -3.56
N ASP A 70 12.50 7.64 -2.56
CA ASP A 70 13.05 7.55 -1.21
C ASP A 70 11.91 7.75 -0.20
N PRO A 71 11.79 6.93 0.87
CA PRO A 71 10.80 7.13 1.92
C PRO A 71 10.93 8.48 2.67
N ALA A 72 12.09 9.14 2.60
CA ALA A 72 12.29 10.53 3.06
C ALA A 72 12.01 11.59 1.97
N GLY A 73 11.83 11.16 0.73
CA GLY A 73 11.62 12.02 -0.43
C GLY A 73 10.17 12.47 -0.63
N PRO A 74 9.91 13.25 -1.69
CA PRO A 74 8.56 13.66 -2.03
C PRO A 74 7.72 12.45 -2.45
N TRP A 75 6.52 12.35 -1.88
CA TRP A 75 5.55 11.31 -2.24
C TRP A 75 4.66 11.79 -3.39
N GLN A 76 4.60 11.02 -4.46
CA GLN A 76 3.72 11.23 -5.59
C GLN A 76 2.41 10.47 -5.36
N ARG A 77 1.29 11.19 -5.31
CA ARG A 77 -0.04 10.56 -5.25
C ARG A 77 -0.41 10.02 -6.63
N ARG A 78 -0.75 8.73 -6.72
CA ARG A 78 -1.26 8.07 -7.92
C ARG A 78 -2.78 8.01 -7.82
N GLN A 79 -3.46 8.45 -8.87
CA GLN A 79 -4.91 8.39 -8.91
C GLN A 79 -5.37 6.98 -9.27
N LEU A 80 -6.16 6.38 -8.38
CA LEU A 80 -6.88 5.14 -8.65
C LEU A 80 -8.37 5.45 -8.80
N ARG A 81 -8.97 5.02 -9.91
CA ARG A 81 -10.43 5.08 -10.10
C ARG A 81 -11.08 3.82 -9.51
N LEU A 82 -11.07 3.73 -8.18
CA LEU A 82 -11.76 2.65 -7.47
C LEU A 82 -13.26 2.96 -7.33
N PRO A 83 -14.14 1.95 -7.38
CA PRO A 83 -15.51 2.12 -6.93
C PRO A 83 -15.54 2.69 -5.51
N ALA A 84 -16.50 3.57 -5.21
CA ALA A 84 -16.56 4.32 -3.95
C ALA A 84 -16.57 3.46 -2.66
N LYS A 85 -16.93 2.16 -2.78
CA LYS A 85 -16.97 1.23 -1.65
C LYS A 85 -15.69 0.39 -1.51
N GLN A 86 -14.71 0.51 -2.41
CA GLN A 86 -13.50 -0.32 -2.44
C GLN A 86 -12.31 0.40 -1.81
N LEU A 87 -11.59 -0.29 -0.94
CA LEU A 87 -10.39 0.22 -0.30
C LEU A 87 -9.22 -0.67 -0.63
N ILE A 88 -8.07 -0.05 -0.82
CA ILE A 88 -6.80 -0.73 -1.04
C ILE A 88 -6.41 -1.48 0.25
N THR A 89 -6.20 -2.78 0.13
CA THR A 89 -5.79 -3.64 1.25
C THR A 89 -4.36 -4.17 1.10
N ARG A 90 -3.89 -4.30 -0.14
CA ARG A 90 -2.56 -4.78 -0.46
C ARG A 90 -2.06 -4.13 -1.73
N ILE A 91 -0.75 -3.93 -1.80
CA ILE A 91 -0.03 -3.48 -2.99
C ILE A 91 1.20 -4.38 -3.11
N ASP A 92 1.43 -4.92 -4.31
CA ASP A 92 2.59 -5.74 -4.63
C ASP A 92 3.22 -5.19 -5.92
N PRO A 93 4.12 -4.18 -5.82
CA PRO A 93 4.91 -3.73 -6.96
C PRO A 93 5.91 -4.83 -7.33
N VAL A 94 6.02 -5.12 -8.62
CA VAL A 94 6.87 -6.17 -9.20
C VAL A 94 7.94 -5.50 -10.06
N ALA A 95 8.56 -6.24 -10.98
CA ALA A 95 9.55 -5.71 -11.92
C ALA A 95 8.87 -5.13 -13.17
N GLY A 96 9.63 -4.33 -13.93
CA GLY A 96 9.21 -3.81 -15.24
C GLY A 96 7.97 -2.91 -15.17
N GLY A 97 7.84 -2.13 -14.10
CA GLY A 97 6.72 -1.21 -13.87
C GLY A 97 5.36 -1.86 -13.64
N THR A 98 5.33 -3.18 -13.49
CA THR A 98 4.11 -3.89 -13.13
C THR A 98 3.84 -3.78 -11.63
N ALA A 99 2.58 -3.54 -11.25
CA ALA A 99 2.14 -3.59 -9.86
C ALA A 99 0.76 -4.24 -9.75
N TRP A 100 0.54 -4.98 -8.67
CA TRP A 100 -0.75 -5.56 -8.33
C TRP A 100 -1.33 -4.90 -7.10
N LEU A 101 -2.65 -4.82 -7.05
CA LEU A 101 -3.38 -4.24 -5.94
C LEU A 101 -4.65 -5.03 -5.69
N THR A 102 -4.90 -5.33 -4.42
CA THR A 102 -6.18 -5.91 -4.01
C THR A 102 -6.98 -4.90 -3.22
N THR A 103 -8.31 -4.95 -3.39
CA THR A 103 -9.22 -4.15 -2.58
C THR A 103 -10.16 -5.01 -1.75
N ASN A 104 -10.81 -4.37 -0.78
CA ASN A 104 -11.98 -4.92 -0.11
C ASN A 104 -13.10 -3.88 0.03
N ASN A 105 -14.31 -4.38 0.31
CA ASN A 105 -15.41 -3.51 0.69
C ASN A 105 -15.10 -2.79 2.01
N ALA A 106 -15.32 -1.47 1.99
CA ALA A 106 -15.14 -0.57 3.11
C ALA A 106 -16.04 -0.90 4.31
N PHE A 107 -17.17 -1.53 4.04
CA PHE A 107 -18.18 -1.92 5.01
C PHE A 107 -18.36 -3.43 4.94
N LYS A 108 -18.16 -4.12 6.06
CA LYS A 108 -18.56 -5.52 6.20
C LYS A 108 -20.07 -5.53 6.45
N ILE A 109 -20.83 -5.94 5.44
CA ILE A 109 -22.26 -6.18 5.57
C ILE A 109 -22.43 -7.68 5.88
N PRO A 110 -23.03 -8.06 7.02
CA PRO A 110 -23.30 -9.47 7.31
C PRO A 110 -24.11 -10.11 6.17
N GLY A 111 -23.67 -11.27 5.69
CA GLY A 111 -24.32 -12.00 4.60
C GLY A 111 -24.03 -11.49 3.17
N ALA A 112 -23.28 -10.40 3.00
CA ALA A 112 -22.84 -9.97 1.67
C ALA A 112 -21.66 -10.82 1.18
N ALA A 113 -21.65 -11.12 -0.13
CA ALA A 113 -20.52 -11.77 -0.78
C ALA A 113 -19.22 -10.95 -0.58
N PRO A 114 -18.05 -11.61 -0.45
CA PRO A 114 -16.78 -10.92 -0.36
C PRO A 114 -16.50 -10.15 -1.67
N GLY A 115 -16.70 -8.83 -1.63
CA GLY A 115 -16.52 -7.95 -2.80
C GLY A 115 -15.09 -7.44 -2.94
N GLY A 116 -14.07 -8.29 -2.84
CA GLY A 116 -12.70 -7.89 -3.10
C GLY A 116 -12.39 -7.88 -4.60
N HIS A 117 -11.67 -6.88 -5.09
CA HIS A 117 -11.26 -6.80 -6.49
C HIS A 117 -9.74 -6.90 -6.63
N LEU A 118 -9.29 -7.35 -7.79
CA LEU A 118 -7.89 -7.36 -8.19
C LEU A 118 -7.68 -6.32 -9.29
N TYR A 119 -6.60 -5.56 -9.17
CA TYR A 119 -6.18 -4.57 -10.16
C TYR A 119 -4.72 -4.81 -10.54
N ARG A 120 -4.39 -4.51 -11.79
CA ARG A 120 -3.04 -4.58 -12.34
C ARG A 120 -2.68 -3.25 -12.99
N SER A 121 -1.47 -2.78 -12.75
CA SER A 121 -0.80 -1.74 -13.53
C SER A 121 0.39 -2.36 -14.27
N VAL A 122 0.71 -1.82 -15.44
CA VAL A 122 1.91 -2.16 -16.24
C VAL A 122 2.75 -0.93 -16.55
N ASP A 123 2.48 0.19 -15.88
CA ASP A 123 2.99 1.52 -16.19
C ASP A 123 3.29 2.34 -14.92
N ASP A 124 3.95 1.70 -13.95
CA ASP A 124 4.37 2.35 -12.70
C ASP A 124 3.21 2.92 -11.88
N GLY A 125 2.06 2.27 -11.97
CA GLY A 125 0.87 2.64 -11.21
C GLY A 125 0.23 3.93 -11.72
N ALA A 126 0.56 4.36 -12.94
CA ALA A 126 -0.09 5.49 -13.59
C ALA A 126 -1.52 5.13 -14.01
N ASN A 127 -1.73 3.93 -14.55
CA ASN A 127 -3.04 3.38 -14.90
C ASN A 127 -3.25 2.00 -14.28
N TRP A 128 -4.51 1.64 -14.03
CA TRP A 128 -4.90 0.42 -13.34
C TRP A 128 -6.10 -0.24 -14.02
N ASP A 129 -5.91 -1.47 -14.45
CA ASP A 129 -6.94 -2.30 -15.06
C ASP A 129 -7.55 -3.23 -14.01
N TYR A 130 -8.87 -3.34 -14.03
CA TYR A 130 -9.58 -4.36 -13.25
C TYR A 130 -9.32 -5.73 -13.87
N VAL A 131 -8.99 -6.70 -13.02
CA VAL A 131 -8.77 -8.10 -13.42
C VAL A 131 -9.95 -8.95 -12.92
N PRO A 132 -10.84 -9.39 -13.81
CA PRO A 132 -11.93 -10.28 -13.42
C PRO A 132 -11.37 -11.63 -12.98
N ILE A 133 -11.75 -12.07 -11.77
CA ILE A 133 -11.26 -13.30 -11.15
C ILE A 133 -11.80 -14.55 -11.88
N ASP A 134 -12.85 -14.40 -12.69
CA ASP A 134 -13.43 -15.46 -13.51
C ASP A 134 -12.51 -15.92 -14.66
N SER A 135 -11.45 -15.16 -14.95
CA SER A 135 -10.51 -15.45 -16.05
C SER A 135 -9.42 -16.47 -15.69
N ALA A 136 -9.34 -16.91 -14.43
CA ALA A 136 -8.26 -17.77 -13.93
C ALA A 136 -8.62 -19.26 -13.87
N ILE A 137 -9.81 -19.66 -14.34
CA ILE A 137 -10.25 -21.05 -14.40
C ILE A 137 -10.82 -21.34 -15.80
N ARG A 138 -9.94 -21.45 -16.81
CA ARG A 138 -10.18 -22.20 -18.04
C ARG A 138 -8.90 -22.84 -18.52
#